data_AF-A0A2E5K4I4-F1
#
_entry.id   AF-A0A2E5K4I4-F1
#
_cell.length_a   1.000
_cell.length_b   1.000
_cell.length_c   1.000
_cell.angle_alpha   90.00
_cell.angle_beta   90.00
_cell.angle_gamma   90.00
#
_symmetry.space_group_name_H-M   'P 1'
#
loop_
_entity.id
_entity.type
_entity.pdbx_description
1 polymer ?
#
loop_
_entity_poly.entity_id
_entity_poly.type
_entity_poly.pdbx_seq_one_letter_code
_entity_poly.pdbx_strand_id
1 'polypeptide(L)'
;MPKSLALSIHHFSPFNEVELVGADCSIAEIAELKQQIVGNDGLGGSMLECATGGSLYLQSADQLDLEAQGAFTKLLEAVGHQFRLICSSEADLEEKMDAGDFSHELFYKNALSVI
;
A
#
# COMPACT_ATOMS: atom_id res chain seq x y z
N MET A 1 12.08 4.64 0.86
CA MET A 1 11.92 5.40 2.13
C MET A 1 12.17 4.45 3.29
N PRO A 2 12.91 4.83 4.35
CA PRO A 2 13.13 3.94 5.49
C PRO A 2 11.86 3.78 6.35
N LYS A 3 11.64 2.57 6.90
CA LYS A 3 10.52 2.27 7.80
C LYS A 3 10.42 3.22 9.01
N SER A 4 11.54 3.75 9.49
CA SER A 4 11.55 4.73 10.59
C SER A 4 10.83 6.04 10.25
N LEU A 5 10.90 6.48 8.98
CA LEU A 5 10.16 7.66 8.53
C LEU A 5 8.66 7.37 8.43
N ALA A 6 8.27 6.19 7.92
CA ALA A 6 6.87 5.75 7.91
C ALA A 6 6.28 5.70 9.34
N LEU A 7 7.03 5.17 10.31
CA LEU A 7 6.65 5.15 11.72
C LEU A 7 6.46 6.57 12.27
N SER A 8 7.33 7.51 11.89
CA SER A 8 7.22 8.91 12.31
C SER A 8 5.97 9.57 11.71
N ILE A 9 5.75 9.39 10.40
CA ILE A 9 4.56 9.88 9.68
C ILE A 9 3.28 9.37 10.36
N HIS A 10 3.24 8.07 10.65
CA HIS A 10 2.13 7.44 11.36
C HIS A 10 1.92 8.04 12.76
N HIS A 11 2.97 8.08 13.58
CA HIS A 11 2.93 8.59 14.96
C HIS A 11 2.41 10.03 15.06
N PHE A 12 2.78 10.90 14.13
CA PHE A 12 2.35 12.30 14.10
C PHE A 12 1.04 12.54 13.35
N SER A 13 0.35 11.49 12.89
CA SER A 13 -0.93 11.60 12.17
C SER A 13 -2.13 11.34 13.07
N PRO A 14 -3.35 11.69 12.62
CA PRO A 14 -4.59 11.29 13.31
C PRO A 14 -4.85 9.77 13.35
N PHE A 15 -4.05 8.97 12.64
CA PHE A 15 -4.20 7.52 12.51
C PHE A 15 -3.31 6.75 13.51
N ASN A 16 -2.80 7.40 14.56
CA ASN A 16 -1.77 6.85 15.46
C ASN A 16 -2.30 6.00 16.64
N GLU A 17 -3.61 5.79 16.74
CA GLU A 17 -4.22 4.99 17.81
C GLU A 17 -4.14 3.48 17.55
N VAL A 18 -3.95 3.09 16.28
CA VAL A 18 -3.78 1.71 15.82
C VAL A 18 -2.33 1.50 15.39
N GLU A 19 -1.80 0.28 15.49
CA GLU A 19 -0.44 -0.01 15.05
C GLU A 19 -0.24 0.24 13.54
N LEU A 20 0.94 0.71 13.15
CA LEU A 20 1.38 0.73 11.75
C LEU A 20 1.58 -0.72 11.27
N VAL A 21 0.67 -1.21 10.45
CA VAL A 21 0.78 -2.54 9.83
C VAL A 21 1.42 -2.39 8.47
N GLY A 22 2.26 -3.34 8.05
CA GLY A 22 2.86 -3.25 6.73
C GLY A 22 3.78 -4.39 6.37
N ALA A 23 4.24 -4.38 5.13
CA ALA A 23 5.11 -5.39 4.55
C ALA A 23 6.16 -4.78 3.62
N ASP A 24 7.20 -5.56 3.34
CA ASP A 24 8.18 -5.27 2.31
C ASP A 24 7.88 -6.12 1.07
N CYS A 25 7.44 -5.47 -0.01
CA CYS A 25 7.05 -6.14 -1.25
C CYS A 25 8.25 -6.77 -1.97
N SER A 26 9.49 -6.41 -1.61
CA SER A 26 10.69 -7.05 -2.16
C SER A 26 11.03 -8.39 -1.48
N ILE A 27 10.45 -8.66 -0.30
CA ILE A 27 10.72 -9.86 0.50
C ILE A 27 9.48 -10.76 0.57
N ALA A 28 8.29 -10.18 0.59
CA ALA A 28 7.03 -10.91 0.68
C ALA A 28 6.75 -11.72 -0.60
N GLU A 29 6.08 -12.85 -0.43
CA GLU A 29 5.49 -13.56 -1.57
C GLU A 29 4.24 -12.80 -2.03
N ILE A 30 4.19 -12.42 -3.31
CA ILE A 30 3.20 -11.46 -3.81
C ILE A 30 1.78 -12.03 -3.76
N ALA A 31 1.58 -13.32 -4.01
CA ALA A 31 0.24 -13.90 -3.92
C ALA A 31 -0.29 -13.93 -2.48
N GLU A 32 0.57 -14.26 -1.51
CA GLU A 32 0.26 -14.19 -0.08
C GLU A 32 0.01 -12.75 0.36
N LEU A 33 0.86 -11.79 -0.04
CA LEU A 33 0.68 -10.38 0.27
C LEU A 33 -0.65 -9.84 -0.27
N LYS A 34 -0.97 -10.17 -1.54
CA LYS A 34 -2.25 -9.84 -2.16
C LYS A 34 -3.41 -10.43 -1.35
N GLN A 35 -3.31 -11.69 -0.92
CA GLN A 35 -4.35 -12.32 -0.11
C GLN A 35 -4.51 -11.64 1.26
N GLN A 36 -3.41 -11.31 1.93
CA GLN A 36 -3.43 -10.69 3.26
C GLN A 36 -4.01 -9.27 3.23
N ILE A 37 -3.87 -8.54 2.12
CA ILE A 37 -4.34 -7.17 2.03
C ILE A 37 -5.70 -7.05 1.34
N VAL A 38 -5.89 -7.73 0.21
CA VAL A 38 -7.09 -7.63 -0.63
C VAL A 38 -8.19 -8.58 -0.16
N GLY A 39 -7.83 -9.74 0.38
CA GLY A 39 -8.79 -10.77 0.77
C GLY A 39 -9.49 -11.45 -0.42
N ASN A 40 -10.42 -12.36 -0.13
CA ASN A 40 -11.12 -13.16 -1.14
C ASN A 40 -12.22 -12.38 -1.88
N ASP A 41 -12.82 -11.39 -1.23
CA ASP A 41 -13.93 -10.59 -1.74
C ASP A 41 -13.49 -9.23 -2.31
N GLY A 42 -12.20 -8.88 -2.18
CA GLY A 42 -11.66 -7.61 -2.63
C GLY A 42 -11.96 -6.44 -1.70
N LEU A 43 -12.46 -6.69 -0.49
CA LEU A 43 -12.83 -5.66 0.49
C LEU A 43 -11.85 -5.56 1.66
N GLY A 44 -10.86 -6.45 1.74
CA GLY A 44 -9.85 -6.45 2.78
C GLY A 44 -9.49 -7.86 3.26
N GLY A 45 -8.20 -8.11 3.45
CA GLY A 45 -7.70 -9.27 4.17
C GLY A 45 -7.29 -8.92 5.61
N SER A 46 -6.73 -9.90 6.32
CA SER A 46 -6.33 -9.77 7.72
C SER A 46 -5.36 -8.62 8.00
N MET A 47 -4.47 -8.29 7.05
CA MET A 47 -3.56 -7.15 7.20
C MET A 47 -4.32 -5.82 7.15
N LEU A 48 -5.33 -5.71 6.28
CA LEU A 48 -6.15 -4.51 6.17
C LEU A 48 -7.08 -4.33 7.36
N GLU A 49 -7.65 -5.43 7.87
CA GLU A 49 -8.45 -5.42 9.11
C GLU A 49 -7.64 -4.80 10.26
N CYS A 50 -6.37 -5.19 10.42
CA CYS A 50 -5.49 -4.61 11.42
C CYS A 50 -5.11 -3.14 11.14
N ALA A 51 -5.10 -2.70 9.88
CA ALA A 51 -4.79 -1.33 9.49
C ALA A 51 -6.01 -0.39 9.50
N THR A 52 -7.22 -0.91 9.72
CA THR A 52 -8.45 -0.13 9.74
C THR A 52 -8.42 0.91 10.87
N GLY A 53 -8.67 2.18 10.53
CA GLY A 53 -8.50 3.32 11.44
C GLY A 53 -7.05 3.75 11.67
N GLY A 54 -6.08 3.01 11.12
CA GLY A 54 -4.64 3.21 11.27
C GLY A 54 -3.96 3.52 9.95
N SER A 55 -2.75 2.97 9.78
CA SER A 55 -1.96 3.14 8.56
C SER A 55 -1.46 1.79 8.05
N LEU A 56 -1.53 1.59 6.75
CA LEU A 56 -0.91 0.49 6.03
C LEU A 56 0.36 0.98 5.36
N TYR A 57 1.49 0.30 5.60
CA TYR A 57 2.78 0.61 4.98
C TYR A 57 3.21 -0.45 3.99
N LEU A 58 3.46 -0.04 2.74
CA LEU A 58 4.09 -0.88 1.72
C LEU A 58 5.49 -0.36 1.40
N GLN A 59 6.49 -1.14 1.78
CA GLN A 59 7.87 -0.91 1.36
C GLN A 59 8.12 -1.53 -0.01
N SER A 60 8.90 -0.84 -0.83
CA SER A 60 9.29 -1.27 -2.19
C SER A 60 8.10 -1.62 -3.07
N ALA A 61 7.08 -0.74 -3.09
CA ALA A 61 5.83 -0.94 -3.83
C ALA A 61 6.02 -1.11 -5.35
N ASP A 62 7.16 -0.70 -5.90
CA ASP A 62 7.59 -1.00 -7.28
C ASP A 62 7.79 -2.49 -7.57
N GLN A 63 7.86 -3.33 -6.54
CA GLN A 63 7.98 -4.78 -6.66
C GLN A 63 6.63 -5.51 -6.77
N LEU A 64 5.51 -4.79 -6.63
CA LEU A 64 4.19 -5.37 -6.87
C LEU A 64 4.04 -5.70 -8.36
N ASP A 65 3.57 -6.91 -8.67
CA ASP A 65 3.20 -7.25 -10.05
C ASP A 65 1.91 -6.54 -10.49
N LEU A 66 1.68 -6.48 -11.80
CA LEU A 66 0.52 -5.77 -12.38
C LEU A 66 -0.83 -6.33 -11.89
N GLU A 67 -0.90 -7.62 -11.55
CA GLU A 67 -2.12 -8.24 -11.04
C GLU A 67 -2.43 -7.71 -9.62
N ALA A 68 -1.43 -7.71 -8.74
CA ALA A 68 -1.52 -7.17 -7.40
C ALA A 68 -1.81 -5.67 -7.43
N GLN A 69 -1.15 -4.90 -8.30
CA GLN A 69 -1.42 -3.47 -8.48
C GLN A 69 -2.89 -3.20 -8.88
N GLY A 70 -3.44 -3.98 -9.81
CA GLY A 70 -4.84 -3.87 -10.22
C GLY A 70 -5.83 -4.25 -9.11
N ALA A 71 -5.53 -5.30 -8.35
CA ALA A 71 -6.32 -5.70 -7.18
C ALA A 71 -6.30 -4.61 -6.09
N PHE A 72 -5.13 -4.05 -5.81
CA PHE A 72 -4.94 -2.96 -4.87
C PHE A 72 -5.71 -1.71 -5.26
N THR A 73 -5.69 -1.38 -6.55
CA THR A 73 -6.41 -0.22 -7.09
C THR A 73 -7.90 -0.31 -6.80
N LYS A 74 -8.51 -1.48 -7.06
CA LYS A 74 -9.93 -1.75 -6.76
C LYS A 74 -10.22 -1.71 -5.26
N LEU A 75 -9.33 -2.26 -4.43
CA LEU A 75 -9.45 -2.20 -2.97
C LEU A 75 -9.45 -0.75 -2.48
N LEU A 76 -8.54 0.09 -2.98
CA LEU A 76 -8.47 1.51 -2.60
C LEU A 76 -9.73 2.27 -3.01
N GLU A 77 -10.39 1.89 -4.10
CA GLU A 77 -11.70 2.44 -4.48
C GLU A 77 -12.81 2.07 -3.52
N ALA A 78 -12.84 0.81 -3.08
CA ALA A 78 -13.88 0.31 -2.21
C ALA A 78 -13.72 0.80 -0.76
N VAL A 79 -12.51 0.72 -0.21
CA VAL A 79 -12.26 0.85 1.24
C VAL A 79 -11.07 1.74 1.58
N GLY A 80 -10.45 2.42 0.62
CA GLY A 80 -9.29 3.30 0.86
C GLY A 80 -9.53 4.47 1.83
N HIS A 81 -10.79 4.79 2.13
CA HIS A 81 -11.17 5.80 3.12
C HIS A 81 -11.07 5.30 4.57
N GLN A 82 -10.89 3.99 4.80
CA GLN A 82 -10.90 3.39 6.14
C GLN A 82 -9.52 3.37 6.80
N PHE A 83 -8.46 3.65 6.06
CA PHE A 83 -7.08 3.61 6.51
C PHE A 83 -6.23 4.62 5.73
N ARG A 84 -5.04 4.93 6.24
CA ARG A 84 -4.05 5.70 5.49
C ARG A 84 -3.06 4.76 4.81
N LEU A 85 -2.85 4.94 3.51
CA LEU A 85 -1.79 4.24 2.78
C LEU A 85 -0.49 5.05 2.81
N ILE A 86 0.60 4.41 3.22
CA ILE A 86 1.97 4.93 3.13
C ILE A 86 2.75 3.97 2.24
N CYS A 87 3.30 4.47 1.14
CA CYS A 87 4.10 3.65 0.23
C CYS A 87 5.52 4.19 0.13
N SER A 88 6.45 3.30 -0.21
CA SER A 88 7.77 3.69 -0.65
C SER A 88 8.21 2.87 -1.84
N SER A 89 9.11 3.44 -2.64
CA SER A 89 9.72 2.76 -3.77
C SER A 89 11.24 2.97 -3.74
N GLU A 90 11.97 2.02 -4.30
CA GLU A 90 13.41 2.14 -4.57
C GLU A 90 13.70 2.52 -6.03
N ALA A 91 12.70 2.41 -6.90
CA ALA A 91 12.76 2.79 -8.31
C ALA A 91 12.04 4.12 -8.56
N ASP A 92 12.31 4.71 -9.72
CA ASP A 92 11.48 5.80 -10.23
C ASP A 92 10.17 5.20 -10.78
N LEU A 93 9.05 5.53 -10.11
CA LEU A 93 7.74 5.03 -10.52
C LEU A 93 7.27 5.65 -11.83
N GLU A 94 7.74 6.85 -12.20
CA GLU A 94 7.42 7.46 -13.50
C GLU A 94 8.08 6.67 -14.63
N GLU A 95 9.36 6.33 -14.49
CA GLU A 95 10.05 5.48 -15.47
C GLU A 95 9.41 4.08 -15.57
N LYS A 96 8.98 3.51 -14.43
CA LYS A 96 8.27 2.22 -14.39
C LYS A 96 6.90 2.27 -15.05
N MET A 97 6.17 3.38 -14.91
CA MET A 97 4.91 3.59 -15.62
C MET A 97 5.14 3.69 -17.13
N ASP A 98 6.14 4.44 -17.57
CA ASP A 98 6.49 4.56 -18.99
C ASP A 98 6.90 3.21 -19.62
N ALA A 99 7.52 2.33 -18.84
CA ALA A 99 7.86 0.97 -19.23
C ALA A 99 6.66 -0.01 -19.22
N GLY A 100 5.51 0.39 -18.65
CA GLY A 100 4.34 -0.47 -18.48
C GLY A 100 4.42 -1.45 -17.31
N ASP A 101 5.41 -1.29 -16.42
CA ASP A 101 5.63 -2.12 -15.23
C ASP A 101 4.84 -1.62 -14.01
N PHE A 102 4.34 -0.39 -14.04
CA PHE A 102 3.55 0.20 -12.96
C PHE A 102 2.30 0.90 -13.46
N SER A 103 1.20 0.75 -12.72
CA SER A 103 -0.10 1.30 -13.05
C SER A 103 -0.15 2.80 -12.75
N HIS A 104 -0.48 3.60 -13.77
CA HIS A 104 -0.80 5.02 -13.59
C HIS A 104 -1.92 5.22 -12.57
N GLU A 105 -2.94 4.36 -12.59
CA GLU A 105 -4.08 4.49 -11.70
C GLU A 105 -3.68 4.32 -10.24
N LEU A 106 -2.83 3.33 -9.96
CA LEU A 106 -2.28 3.12 -8.62
C LEU A 106 -1.38 4.29 -8.20
N PHE A 107 -0.53 4.78 -9.12
CA PHE A 107 0.36 5.92 -8.84
C PHE A 107 -0.42 7.16 -8.41
N TYR A 108 -1.45 7.56 -9.17
CA TYR A 108 -2.24 8.75 -8.85
C TYR A 108 -3.07 8.60 -7.57
N LYS A 109 -3.55 7.39 -7.24
CA LYS A 109 -4.22 7.13 -5.95
C LYS A 109 -3.26 7.20 -4.76
N ASN A 110 -2.01 6.75 -4.94
CA ASN A 110 -0.96 6.88 -3.92
C ASN A 110 -0.56 8.34 -3.69
N ALA A 111 -0.42 9.12 -4.76
CA ALA A 111 -0.04 10.53 -4.68
C ALA A 111 -1.03 11.38 -3.86
N LEU A 112 -2.29 10.95 -3.74
CA LEU A 112 -3.33 11.60 -2.95
C LEU A 112 -3.32 11.22 -1.46
N SER A 113 -2.61 10.15 -1.06
CA SER A 113 -2.59 9.64 0.33
C SER A 113 -1.42 10.17 1.18
N VAL A 114 -0.56 11.01 0.60
CA VAL A 114 0.54 11.69 1.30
C VAL A 114 0.09 13.09 1.72
N ILE A 115 -0.64 13.17 2.84
CA ILE A 115 -0.74 14.40 3.65
C ILE A 115 -0.35 14.05 5.09
#